data_AF-A0A8B9WX51-F1
#
_entry.id   AF-A0A8B9WX51-F1
#
_cell.length_a   1.000
_cell.length_b   1.000
_cell.length_c   1.000
_cell.angle_alpha   90.00
_cell.angle_beta   90.00
_cell.angle_gamma   90.00
#
_symmetry.space_group_name_H-M   'P 1'
#
loop_
_entity.id
_entity.type
_entity.pdbx_description
1 polymer ?
#
loop_
_entity_poly.entity_id
_entity_poly.type
_entity_poly.pdbx_seq_one_letter_code
_entity_poly.pdbx_strand_id
1 'polypeptide(L)'
;MTEASLEVMARNCANLEDEAQDLKSKLHQLPSQLQEAQDQHIEAVRRAEKTQDHIQKLEIENAKLQTTVKKQVDKIEQLQKNLFSTRLVIKLLQSKYHYKEEAEIICNKVQVKLSKECFHPSNTCITDLRTSHWEEAIQETKGGAANRKLAEECYFLWKSTRLQHMTLAEEVKAMLTELRKEVRLLLLTNGERQTQREKIEACACQSYFDAIVVGGEQKEEKPAPSIFYYSCDLLGVQPGDCVMVGDTLETDIQGGLNAGLKATVWINKNGVVPLKSSPTPHYIVSSVLELPALLHSIDCKVSVST
;
A
#
# COMPACT_ATOMS: atom_id res chain seq x y z
N MET A 1 -22.79 73.41 68.22
CA MET A 1 -22.19 72.06 68.15
C MET A 1 -21.36 71.85 69.42
N THR A 2 -21.44 70.69 70.07
CA THR A 2 -20.72 70.38 71.33
C THR A 2 -19.28 69.95 71.08
N GLU A 3 -18.40 70.13 72.05
CA GLU A 3 -16.96 69.78 72.01
C GLU A 3 -16.72 68.31 71.62
N ALA A 4 -17.58 67.40 72.10
CA ALA A 4 -17.59 65.99 71.71
C ALA A 4 -17.93 65.74 70.22
N SER A 5 -18.73 66.61 69.58
CA SER A 5 -18.98 66.52 68.12
C SER A 5 -17.77 66.94 67.30
N LEU A 6 -16.99 67.91 67.79
CA LEU A 6 -15.76 68.37 67.12
C LEU A 6 -14.67 67.29 67.16
N GLU A 7 -14.54 66.56 68.26
CA GLU A 7 -13.56 65.48 68.42
C GLU A 7 -13.87 64.26 67.54
N VAL A 8 -15.16 63.90 67.39
CA VAL A 8 -15.62 62.85 66.47
C VAL A 8 -15.40 63.26 65.01
N MET A 9 -15.66 64.53 64.65
CA MET A 9 -15.38 65.03 63.30
C MET A 9 -13.87 65.02 62.98
N ALA A 10 -13.02 65.41 63.93
CA ALA A 10 -11.57 65.40 63.76
C ALA A 10 -11.01 63.97 63.54
N ARG A 11 -11.50 62.99 64.33
CA ARG A 11 -11.16 61.56 64.11
C ARG A 11 -11.65 61.05 62.75
N ASN A 12 -12.85 61.44 62.33
CA ASN A 12 -13.36 61.07 61.00
C ASN A 12 -12.54 61.70 59.87
N CYS A 13 -12.11 62.96 60.00
CA CYS A 13 -11.20 63.59 59.03
C CYS A 13 -9.84 62.88 58.96
N ALA A 14 -9.24 62.55 60.10
CA ALA A 14 -7.96 61.83 60.12
C ALA A 14 -8.07 60.44 59.49
N ASN A 15 -9.16 59.70 59.77
CA ASN A 15 -9.43 58.41 59.12
C ASN A 15 -9.62 58.56 57.60
N LEU A 16 -10.32 59.60 57.14
CA LEU A 16 -10.51 59.89 55.71
C LEU A 16 -9.20 60.29 55.01
N GLU A 17 -8.31 61.00 55.71
CA GLU A 17 -6.98 61.34 55.22
C GLU A 17 -6.07 60.10 55.11
N ASP A 18 -6.10 59.22 56.11
CA ASP A 18 -5.39 57.93 56.08
C ASP A 18 -5.91 57.03 54.95
N GLU A 19 -7.24 56.94 54.75
CA GLU A 19 -7.85 56.22 53.63
C GLU A 19 -7.47 56.84 52.27
N ALA A 20 -7.45 58.18 52.16
CA ALA A 20 -7.05 58.88 50.94
C ALA A 20 -5.57 58.64 50.61
N GLN A 21 -4.70 58.58 51.62
CA GLN A 21 -3.28 58.32 51.46
C GLN A 21 -3.01 56.85 51.07
N ASP A 22 -3.75 55.91 51.66
CA ASP A 22 -3.73 54.49 51.27
C ASP A 22 -4.21 54.30 49.81
N LEU A 23 -5.33 54.93 49.44
CA LEU A 23 -5.83 54.91 48.06
C LEU A 23 -4.83 55.50 47.07
N LYS A 24 -4.15 56.60 47.44
CA LYS A 24 -3.11 57.23 46.61
C LYS A 24 -1.89 56.33 46.44
N SER A 25 -1.49 55.62 47.51
CA SER A 25 -0.42 54.61 47.47
C SER A 25 -0.77 53.45 46.53
N LYS A 26 -1.99 52.90 46.66
CA LYS A 26 -2.53 51.86 45.75
C LYS A 26 -2.61 52.33 44.30
N LEU A 27 -3.06 53.56 44.07
CA LEU A 27 -3.10 54.19 42.74
C LEU A 27 -1.71 54.31 42.12
N HIS A 28 -0.67 54.56 42.93
CA HIS A 28 0.71 54.64 42.46
C HIS A 28 1.32 53.28 42.11
N GLN A 29 0.87 52.20 42.75
CA GLN A 29 1.34 50.83 42.50
C GLN A 29 0.65 50.15 41.30
N LEU A 30 -0.60 50.55 41.01
CA LEU A 30 -1.44 50.01 39.92
C LEU A 30 -0.75 49.95 38.54
N PRO A 31 -0.03 50.99 38.06
CA PRO A 31 0.66 50.94 36.77
C PRO A 31 1.75 49.88 36.71
N SER A 32 2.52 49.72 37.80
CA SER A 32 3.59 48.71 37.88
C SER A 32 3.00 47.30 37.85
N GLN A 33 1.93 47.07 38.62
CA GLN A 33 1.23 45.79 38.64
C GLN A 33 0.58 45.45 37.30
N LEU A 34 0.02 46.47 36.62
CA LEU A 34 -0.55 46.31 35.28
C LEU A 34 0.52 45.95 34.25
N GLN A 35 1.68 46.60 34.29
CA GLN A 35 2.81 46.29 33.41
C GLN A 35 3.31 44.86 33.63
N GLU A 36 3.48 44.46 34.89
CA GLU A 36 3.94 43.11 35.25
C GLU A 36 2.94 42.03 34.80
N ALA A 37 1.64 42.29 34.94
CA ALA A 37 0.59 41.42 34.42
C ALA A 37 0.55 41.36 32.88
N GLN A 38 0.81 42.48 32.19
CA GLN A 38 0.91 42.53 30.73
C GLN A 38 2.12 41.74 30.21
N ASP A 39 3.29 41.88 30.86
CA ASP A 39 4.50 41.15 30.49
C ASP A 39 4.31 39.63 30.69
N GLN A 40 3.72 39.22 31.82
CA GLN A 40 3.33 37.82 32.07
C GLN A 40 2.34 37.30 31.02
N HIS A 41 1.37 38.12 30.62
CA HIS A 41 0.41 37.73 29.58
C HIS A 41 1.09 37.55 28.22
N ILE A 42 1.97 38.47 27.81
CA ILE A 42 2.73 38.37 26.56
C ILE A 42 3.59 37.09 26.56
N GLU A 43 4.24 36.78 27.68
CA GLU A 43 5.05 35.56 27.78
C GLU A 43 4.18 34.30 27.73
N ALA A 44 3.01 34.30 28.38
CA ALA A 44 2.05 33.22 28.30
C ALA A 44 1.53 33.00 26.87
N VAL A 45 1.25 34.07 26.11
CA VAL A 45 0.86 33.98 24.70
C VAL A 45 1.97 33.38 23.85
N ARG A 46 3.23 33.83 23.99
CA ARG A 46 4.36 33.23 23.26
C ARG A 46 4.54 31.74 23.56
N ARG A 47 4.34 31.33 24.82
CA ARG A 47 4.39 29.92 25.22
C ARG A 47 3.25 29.13 24.58
N ALA A 48 2.05 29.70 24.51
CA ALA A 48 0.89 29.09 23.86
C ALA A 48 1.12 28.92 22.35
N GLU A 49 1.63 29.95 21.65
CA GLU A 49 1.99 29.88 20.22
C GLU A 49 3.03 28.79 19.95
N LYS A 50 4.11 28.76 20.74
CA LYS A 50 5.13 27.71 20.61
C LYS A 50 4.55 26.32 20.86
N THR A 51 3.61 26.18 21.79
CA THR A 51 2.92 24.91 22.05
C THR A 51 2.03 24.52 20.86
N GLN A 52 1.34 25.48 20.26
CA GLN A 52 0.52 25.27 19.06
C GLN A 52 1.35 24.75 17.88
N ASP A 53 2.55 25.31 17.64
CA ASP A 53 3.47 24.82 16.62
C ASP A 53 3.92 23.37 16.85
N HIS A 54 4.14 22.99 18.12
CA HIS A 54 4.50 21.61 18.47
C HIS A 54 3.31 20.67 18.25
N ILE A 55 2.10 21.09 18.59
CA ILE A 55 0.87 20.32 18.34
C ILE A 55 0.71 20.07 16.84
N GLN A 56 0.85 21.09 15.98
CA GLN A 56 0.75 20.92 14.53
C GLN A 56 1.81 19.95 13.97
N LYS A 57 3.05 20.01 14.47
CA LYS A 57 4.10 19.06 14.08
C LYS A 57 3.74 17.62 14.47
N LEU A 58 3.22 17.42 15.68
CA LEU A 58 2.78 16.12 16.17
C LEU A 58 1.57 15.60 15.38
N GLU A 59 0.63 16.46 14.98
CA GLU A 59 -0.50 16.08 14.13
C GLU A 59 -0.05 15.57 12.76
N ILE A 60 0.90 16.27 12.12
CA ILE A 60 1.49 15.84 10.85
C ILE A 60 2.22 14.51 10.99
N GLU A 61 2.99 14.33 12.07
CA GLU A 61 3.71 13.09 12.33
C GLU A 61 2.75 11.93 12.61
N ASN A 62 1.68 12.16 13.38
CA ASN A 62 0.65 11.17 13.66
C ASN A 62 -0.08 10.75 12.38
N ALA A 63 -0.41 11.69 11.48
CA ALA A 63 -1.00 11.36 10.18
C ALA A 63 -0.06 10.48 9.31
N LYS A 64 1.25 10.76 9.32
CA LYS A 64 2.25 9.91 8.64
C LYS A 64 2.34 8.52 9.26
N LEU A 65 2.33 8.42 10.58
CA LEU A 65 2.33 7.15 11.30
C LEU A 65 1.08 6.33 11.01
N GLN A 66 -0.11 6.94 11.06
CA GLN A 66 -1.38 6.28 10.73
C GLN A 66 -1.37 5.73 9.31
N THR A 67 -0.85 6.49 8.34
CA THR A 67 -0.69 6.02 6.96
C THR A 67 0.25 4.82 6.87
N THR A 68 1.35 4.84 7.62
CA THR A 68 2.32 3.73 7.68
C THR A 68 1.72 2.48 8.31
N VAL A 69 1.00 2.64 9.43
CA VAL A 69 0.28 1.55 10.10
C VAL A 69 -0.76 0.94 9.16
N LYS A 70 -1.57 1.76 8.46
CA LYS A 70 -2.52 1.27 7.47
C LYS A 70 -1.83 0.43 6.39
N LYS A 71 -0.75 0.95 5.78
CA LYS A 71 0.05 0.20 4.79
C LYS A 71 0.57 -1.14 5.33
N GLN A 72 0.98 -1.20 6.60
CA GLN A 72 1.43 -2.44 7.25
C GLN A 72 0.29 -3.42 7.50
N VAL A 73 -0.88 -2.95 7.94
CA VAL A 73 -2.09 -3.78 8.11
C VAL A 73 -2.50 -4.40 6.77
N ASP A 74 -2.58 -3.60 5.71
CA ASP A 74 -2.91 -4.09 4.35
C ASP A 74 -1.88 -5.13 3.86
N LYS A 75 -0.60 -4.97 4.23
CA LYS A 75 0.45 -5.95 3.96
C LYS A 75 0.24 -7.25 4.72
N ILE A 76 -0.09 -7.19 6.01
CA ILE A 76 -0.38 -8.37 6.84
C ILE A 76 -1.58 -9.11 6.28
N GLU A 77 -2.65 -8.41 5.94
CA GLU A 77 -3.85 -9.04 5.36
C GLU A 77 -3.55 -9.73 4.02
N GLN A 78 -2.78 -9.08 3.14
CA GLN A 78 -2.41 -9.69 1.86
C GLN A 78 -1.52 -10.93 2.03
N LEU A 79 -0.54 -10.89 2.94
CA LEU A 79 0.30 -12.04 3.26
C LEU A 79 -0.51 -13.18 3.88
N GLN A 80 -1.46 -12.84 4.76
CA GLN A 80 -2.38 -13.80 5.35
C GLN A 80 -3.27 -14.47 4.30
N LYS A 81 -3.79 -13.73 3.30
CA LYS A 81 -4.61 -14.28 2.20
C LYS A 81 -3.83 -15.31 1.37
N ASN A 82 -2.57 -15.05 1.03
CA ASN A 82 -1.74 -16.01 0.30
C ASN A 82 -1.41 -17.25 1.15
N LEU A 83 -1.11 -17.06 2.44
CA LEU A 83 -0.85 -18.14 3.38
C LEU A 83 -2.11 -18.98 3.69
N PHE A 84 -3.30 -18.38 3.54
CA PHE A 84 -4.58 -19.00 3.89
C PHE A 84 -4.88 -20.26 3.07
N SER A 85 -4.66 -20.21 1.75
CA SER A 85 -4.86 -21.35 0.86
C SER A 85 -4.00 -22.56 1.27
N THR A 86 -2.71 -22.33 1.51
CA THR A 86 -1.78 -23.35 2.02
C THR A 86 -2.20 -23.86 3.41
N ARG A 87 -2.65 -22.97 4.30
CA ARG A 87 -3.09 -23.35 5.65
C ARG A 87 -4.33 -24.24 5.64
N LEU A 88 -5.27 -24.04 4.71
CA LEU A 88 -6.42 -24.93 4.57
C LEU A 88 -6.01 -26.33 4.09
N VAL A 89 -5.05 -26.41 3.16
CA VAL A 89 -4.51 -27.72 2.76
C VAL A 89 -3.76 -28.40 3.91
N ILE A 90 -2.97 -27.66 4.69
CA ILE A 90 -2.32 -28.20 5.90
C ILE A 90 -3.37 -28.78 6.85
N LYS A 91 -4.46 -28.04 7.12
CA LYS A 91 -5.57 -28.52 7.95
C LYS A 91 -6.24 -29.77 7.38
N LEU A 92 -6.47 -29.82 6.05
CA LEU A 92 -7.01 -31.01 5.38
C LEU A 92 -6.12 -32.23 5.61
N LEU A 93 -4.81 -32.08 5.35
CA LEU A 93 -3.82 -33.14 5.53
C LEU A 93 -3.74 -33.60 6.99
N GLN A 94 -3.81 -32.68 7.96
CA GLN A 94 -3.77 -32.98 9.39
C GLN A 94 -5.04 -33.68 9.89
N SER A 95 -6.21 -33.16 9.55
CA SER A 95 -7.48 -33.63 10.11
C SER A 95 -8.00 -34.89 9.45
N LYS A 96 -7.94 -34.97 8.11
CA LYS A 96 -8.52 -36.07 7.33
C LYS A 96 -7.53 -37.19 7.05
N TYR A 97 -6.25 -36.85 6.89
CA TYR A 97 -5.19 -37.81 6.52
C TYR A 97 -4.17 -38.05 7.63
N HIS A 98 -4.29 -37.36 8.77
CA HIS A 98 -3.42 -37.50 9.95
C HIS A 98 -1.93 -37.23 9.67
N TYR A 99 -1.62 -36.35 8.71
CA TYR A 99 -0.25 -35.90 8.45
C TYR A 99 0.08 -34.79 9.43
N LYS A 100 1.11 -34.94 10.27
CA LYS A 100 1.47 -33.98 11.32
C LYS A 100 2.34 -32.87 10.74
N GLU A 101 3.65 -32.94 11.01
CA GLU A 101 4.66 -32.01 10.49
C GLU A 101 4.84 -32.18 8.98
N GLU A 102 4.49 -33.35 8.43
CA GLU A 102 4.64 -33.63 7.00
C GLU A 102 3.71 -32.76 6.13
N ALA A 103 2.58 -32.29 6.68
CA ALA A 103 1.66 -31.43 5.95
C ALA A 103 2.33 -30.11 5.51
N GLU A 104 3.15 -29.52 6.39
CA GLU A 104 3.91 -28.30 6.10
C GLU A 104 5.04 -28.57 5.10
N ILE A 105 5.74 -29.69 5.26
CA ILE A 105 6.82 -30.11 4.35
C ILE A 105 6.29 -30.30 2.92
N ILE A 106 5.14 -30.97 2.77
CA ILE A 106 4.48 -31.16 1.47
C ILE A 106 4.16 -29.81 0.83
N CYS A 107 3.53 -28.90 1.58
CA CYS A 107 3.18 -27.57 1.06
C CYS A 107 4.42 -26.77 0.64
N ASN A 108 5.50 -26.83 1.42
CA ASN A 108 6.77 -26.17 1.09
C ASN A 108 7.39 -26.76 -0.19
N LYS A 109 7.39 -28.09 -0.35
CA LYS A 109 7.85 -28.76 -1.57
C LYS A 109 7.03 -28.34 -2.80
N VAL A 110 5.70 -28.28 -2.68
CA VAL A 110 4.83 -27.80 -3.76
C VAL A 110 5.16 -26.36 -4.12
N GLN A 111 5.38 -25.48 -3.15
CA GLN A 111 5.76 -24.09 -3.42
C GLN A 111 7.08 -23.99 -4.20
N VAL A 112 8.07 -24.83 -3.88
CA VAL A 112 9.35 -24.92 -4.63
C VAL A 112 9.14 -25.46 -6.04
N LYS A 113 8.25 -26.44 -6.22
CA LYS A 113 7.91 -26.97 -7.56
C LYS A 113 7.21 -25.92 -8.41
N LEU A 114 6.23 -25.20 -7.85
CA LEU A 114 5.53 -24.10 -8.52
C LEU A 114 6.46 -22.94 -8.92
N SER A 115 7.50 -22.64 -8.13
CA SER A 115 8.45 -21.57 -8.47
C SER A 115 9.43 -21.92 -9.59
N LYS A 116 9.55 -23.21 -9.92
CA LYS A 116 10.38 -23.74 -11.01
C LYS A 116 9.53 -24.33 -12.14
N GLU A 117 8.22 -24.07 -12.12
CA GLU A 117 7.26 -24.63 -13.07
C GLU A 117 7.60 -24.21 -14.50
N CYS A 118 7.74 -25.19 -15.38
CA CYS A 118 7.86 -24.98 -16.82
C CYS A 118 6.73 -25.73 -17.51
N PHE A 119 5.73 -25.00 -18.00
CA PHE A 119 4.55 -25.58 -18.61
C PHE A 119 4.64 -25.56 -20.13
N HIS A 120 4.36 -26.71 -20.76
CA HIS A 120 4.19 -26.82 -22.21
C HIS A 120 2.84 -27.50 -22.50
N PRO A 121 1.90 -26.82 -23.20
CA PRO A 121 0.55 -27.34 -23.42
C PRO A 121 0.50 -28.59 -24.30
N SER A 122 1.57 -28.88 -25.06
CA SER A 122 1.71 -30.13 -25.83
C SER A 122 1.94 -31.36 -24.95
N ASN A 123 2.45 -31.18 -23.73
CA ASN A 123 2.92 -32.28 -22.89
C ASN A 123 1.83 -32.75 -21.90
N THR A 124 1.09 -31.80 -21.31
CA THR A 124 0.05 -32.07 -20.31
C THR A 124 -0.84 -30.84 -20.14
N CYS A 125 -1.99 -30.99 -19.48
CA CYS A 125 -2.78 -29.83 -19.07
C CYS A 125 -2.25 -29.23 -17.76
N ILE A 126 -2.48 -27.94 -17.52
CA ILE A 126 -1.93 -27.25 -16.34
C ILE A 126 -2.49 -27.80 -15.02
N THR A 127 -3.72 -28.30 -15.05
CA THR A 127 -4.34 -28.95 -13.89
C THR A 127 -3.63 -30.26 -13.59
N ASP A 128 -3.33 -31.07 -14.60
CA ASP A 128 -2.62 -32.32 -14.40
C ASP A 128 -1.19 -32.13 -13.92
N LEU A 129 -0.47 -31.17 -14.52
CA LEU A 129 0.88 -30.80 -14.08
C LEU A 129 0.90 -30.40 -12.61
N ARG A 130 -0.01 -29.50 -12.20
CA ARG A 130 -0.05 -29.02 -10.83
C ARG A 130 -0.53 -30.05 -9.83
N THR A 131 -1.46 -30.92 -10.23
CA THR A 131 -1.81 -32.09 -9.42
C THR A 131 -0.61 -33.03 -9.27
N SER A 132 0.20 -33.24 -10.30
CA SER A 132 1.44 -34.04 -10.19
C SER A 132 2.45 -33.42 -9.23
N HIS A 133 2.58 -32.09 -9.18
CA HIS A 133 3.42 -31.44 -8.17
C HIS A 133 3.00 -31.79 -6.73
N TRP A 134 1.68 -31.84 -6.46
CA TRP A 134 1.16 -32.29 -5.17
C TRP A 134 1.42 -33.77 -4.93
N GLU A 135 1.18 -34.62 -5.94
CA GLU A 135 1.38 -36.07 -5.86
C GLU A 135 2.84 -36.44 -5.55
N GLU A 136 3.77 -35.84 -6.28
CA GLU A 136 5.20 -35.99 -6.07
C GLU A 136 5.61 -35.48 -4.68
N ALA A 137 5.14 -34.30 -4.26
CA ALA A 137 5.48 -33.76 -2.94
C ALA A 137 4.97 -34.64 -1.79
N ILE A 138 3.77 -35.20 -1.93
CA ILE A 138 3.21 -36.18 -0.99
C ILE A 138 4.08 -37.43 -0.96
N GLN A 139 4.38 -38.01 -2.12
CA GLN A 139 5.16 -39.25 -2.23
C GLN A 139 6.60 -39.08 -1.74
N GLU A 140 7.26 -37.98 -2.07
CA GLU A 140 8.61 -37.63 -1.58
C GLU A 140 8.66 -37.46 -0.06
N THR A 141 7.55 -37.08 0.58
CA THR A 141 7.51 -36.82 2.02
C THR A 141 7.10 -38.04 2.83
N LYS A 142 6.10 -38.80 2.35
CA LYS A 142 5.53 -39.95 3.07
C LYS A 142 6.02 -41.31 2.57
N GLY A 143 6.64 -41.35 1.40
CA GLY A 143 6.91 -42.60 0.68
C GLY A 143 5.62 -43.28 0.22
N GLY A 144 5.73 -44.56 -0.14
CA GLY A 144 4.59 -45.37 -0.58
C GLY A 144 4.17 -45.15 -2.04
N ALA A 145 2.98 -45.67 -2.37
CA ALA A 145 2.41 -45.55 -3.70
C ALA A 145 1.90 -44.12 -3.96
N ALA A 146 2.00 -43.68 -5.22
CA ALA A 146 1.42 -42.43 -5.69
C ALA A 146 -0.09 -42.36 -5.37
N ASN A 147 -0.53 -41.20 -4.88
CA ASN A 147 -1.91 -40.98 -4.43
C ASN A 147 -2.53 -39.78 -5.14
N ARG A 148 -2.92 -39.99 -6.40
CA ARG A 148 -3.53 -38.97 -7.26
C ARG A 148 -4.76 -38.33 -6.63
N LYS A 149 -5.63 -39.12 -5.99
CA LYS A 149 -6.86 -38.63 -5.38
C LYS A 149 -6.60 -37.63 -4.25
N LEU A 150 -5.61 -37.90 -3.40
CA LEU A 150 -5.19 -36.96 -2.37
C LEU A 150 -4.56 -35.70 -2.98
N ALA A 151 -3.74 -35.88 -4.01
CA ALA A 151 -3.11 -34.77 -4.71
C ALA A 151 -4.13 -33.82 -5.36
N GLU A 152 -5.17 -34.36 -5.99
CA GLU A 152 -6.29 -33.60 -6.56
C GLU A 152 -7.04 -32.83 -5.48
N GLU A 153 -7.37 -33.47 -4.35
CA GLU A 153 -8.09 -32.80 -3.26
C GLU A 153 -7.29 -31.61 -2.70
N CYS A 154 -5.97 -31.79 -2.50
CA CYS A 154 -5.06 -30.72 -2.09
C CYS A 154 -4.98 -29.61 -3.15
N TYR A 155 -4.81 -29.97 -4.43
CA TYR A 155 -4.70 -29.02 -5.53
C TYR A 155 -5.96 -28.18 -5.69
N PHE A 156 -7.14 -28.81 -5.75
CA PHE A 156 -8.40 -28.09 -5.92
C PHE A 156 -8.77 -27.26 -4.71
N LEU A 157 -8.48 -27.72 -3.48
CA LEU A 157 -8.65 -26.91 -2.28
C LEU A 157 -7.74 -25.68 -2.30
N TRP A 158 -6.46 -25.86 -2.63
CA TRP A 158 -5.52 -24.76 -2.78
C TRP A 158 -5.96 -23.76 -3.85
N LYS A 159 -6.34 -24.27 -5.03
CA LYS A 159 -6.76 -23.49 -6.21
C LYS A 159 -8.04 -22.68 -5.95
N SER A 160 -9.08 -23.33 -5.42
CA SER A 160 -10.36 -22.64 -5.15
C SER A 160 -10.20 -21.57 -4.07
N THR A 161 -9.48 -21.90 -2.99
CA THR A 161 -9.25 -20.95 -1.89
C THR A 161 -8.45 -19.73 -2.36
N ARG A 162 -7.36 -19.92 -3.11
CA ARG A 162 -6.58 -18.76 -3.59
C ARG A 162 -7.38 -17.86 -4.53
N LEU A 163 -8.23 -18.44 -5.41
CA LEU A 163 -9.05 -17.66 -6.33
C LEU A 163 -10.13 -16.87 -5.57
N GLN A 164 -10.79 -17.47 -4.58
CA GLN A 164 -11.78 -16.80 -3.75
C GLN A 164 -11.21 -15.55 -3.03
N HIS A 165 -9.92 -15.56 -2.70
CA HIS A 165 -9.27 -14.46 -2.00
C HIS A 165 -8.60 -13.43 -2.93
N MET A 166 -8.58 -13.67 -4.26
CA MET A 166 -8.10 -12.70 -5.23
C MET A 166 -9.17 -11.65 -5.49
N THR A 167 -8.94 -10.45 -4.95
CA THR A 167 -9.89 -9.34 -5.03
C THR A 167 -9.15 -8.05 -5.34
N LEU A 168 -9.79 -7.15 -6.08
CA LEU A 168 -9.34 -5.76 -6.18
C LEU A 168 -9.84 -4.99 -4.96
N ALA A 169 -8.96 -4.27 -4.27
CA ALA A 169 -9.36 -3.34 -3.22
C ALA A 169 -10.21 -2.20 -3.80
N GLU A 170 -11.16 -1.67 -3.03
CA GLU A 170 -12.10 -0.63 -3.51
C GLU A 170 -11.38 0.64 -3.99
N GLU A 171 -10.34 1.06 -3.29
CA GLU A 171 -9.46 2.16 -3.69
C GLU A 171 -8.74 1.92 -5.03
N VAL A 172 -8.38 0.67 -5.35
CA VAL A 172 -7.80 0.30 -6.65
C VAL A 172 -8.87 0.34 -7.74
N LYS A 173 -10.09 -0.14 -7.45
CA LYS A 173 -11.22 -0.06 -8.40
C LYS A 173 -11.55 1.39 -8.74
N ALA A 174 -11.62 2.26 -7.73
CA ALA A 174 -11.86 3.69 -7.91
C ALA A 174 -10.74 4.33 -8.75
N MET A 175 -9.48 4.05 -8.42
CA MET A 175 -8.32 4.55 -9.18
C MET A 175 -8.37 4.11 -10.65
N LEU A 176 -8.60 2.82 -10.94
CA LEU A 176 -8.70 2.34 -12.32
C LEU A 176 -9.86 2.99 -13.08
N THR A 177 -10.99 3.21 -12.39
CA THR A 177 -12.17 3.87 -12.97
C THR A 177 -11.87 5.32 -13.36
N GLU A 178 -11.18 6.06 -12.50
CA GLU A 178 -10.77 7.44 -12.79
C GLU A 178 -9.72 7.51 -13.90
N LEU A 179 -8.67 6.68 -13.83
CA LEU A 179 -7.62 6.65 -14.86
C LEU A 179 -8.18 6.36 -16.25
N ARG A 180 -9.16 5.45 -16.37
CA ARG A 180 -9.75 5.10 -17.67
C ARG A 180 -10.50 6.25 -18.35
N LYS A 181 -10.83 7.32 -17.63
CA LYS A 181 -11.43 8.53 -18.23
C LYS A 181 -10.42 9.34 -19.04
N GLU A 182 -9.13 9.20 -18.72
CA GLU A 182 -8.05 10.02 -19.27
C GLU A 182 -7.11 9.20 -20.19
N VAL A 183 -6.89 7.92 -19.88
CA VAL A 183 -5.97 7.04 -20.60
C VAL A 183 -6.58 5.69 -20.93
N ARG A 184 -6.00 5.00 -21.93
CA ARG A 184 -6.31 3.59 -22.19
C ARG A 184 -5.63 2.71 -21.14
N LEU A 185 -6.36 1.72 -20.65
CA LEU A 185 -5.83 0.76 -19.66
C LEU A 185 -5.77 -0.63 -20.28
N LEU A 186 -4.59 -1.27 -20.21
CA LEU A 186 -4.40 -2.65 -20.63
C LEU A 186 -3.76 -3.47 -19.51
N LEU A 187 -4.33 -4.65 -19.24
CA LEU A 187 -3.75 -5.62 -18.32
C LEU A 187 -2.83 -6.57 -19.07
N LEU A 188 -1.52 -6.47 -18.83
CA LEU A 188 -0.51 -7.36 -19.42
C LEU A 188 0.05 -8.31 -18.35
N THR A 189 -0.25 -9.60 -18.45
CA THR A 189 0.08 -10.58 -17.41
C THR A 189 0.78 -11.81 -17.97
N ASN A 190 1.89 -12.24 -17.36
CA ASN A 190 2.60 -13.48 -17.74
C ASN A 190 1.88 -14.73 -17.22
N GLY A 191 2.27 -15.88 -17.75
CA GLY A 191 1.81 -17.18 -17.28
C GLY A 191 0.75 -17.83 -18.16
N GLU A 192 0.45 -19.08 -17.82
CA GLU A 192 -0.41 -19.97 -18.58
C GLU A 192 -1.86 -19.45 -18.69
N ARG A 193 -2.44 -19.61 -19.89
CA ARG A 193 -3.76 -19.10 -20.28
C ARG A 193 -4.85 -19.37 -19.26
N GLN A 194 -5.14 -20.64 -18.97
CA GLN A 194 -6.23 -21.05 -18.09
C GLN A 194 -6.05 -20.43 -16.70
N THR A 195 -4.84 -20.52 -16.14
CA THR A 195 -4.53 -19.97 -14.82
C THR A 195 -4.79 -18.48 -14.75
N GLN A 196 -4.33 -17.71 -15.74
CA GLN A 196 -4.48 -16.25 -15.70
C GLN A 196 -5.92 -15.83 -15.95
N ARG A 197 -6.64 -16.49 -16.86
CA ARG A 197 -8.06 -16.23 -17.13
C ARG A 197 -8.93 -16.51 -15.90
N GLU A 198 -8.69 -17.61 -15.18
CA GLU A 198 -9.37 -17.91 -13.92
C GLU A 198 -9.12 -16.82 -12.85
N LYS A 199 -7.89 -16.27 -12.78
CA LYS A 199 -7.59 -15.16 -11.85
C LYS A 199 -8.31 -13.87 -12.22
N ILE A 200 -8.33 -13.53 -13.52
CA ILE A 200 -9.00 -12.34 -14.06
C ILE A 200 -10.51 -12.40 -13.75
N GLU A 201 -11.11 -13.57 -13.95
CA GLU A 201 -12.52 -13.82 -13.63
C GLU A 201 -12.77 -13.72 -12.11
N ALA A 202 -11.95 -14.40 -11.30
CA ALA A 202 -12.11 -14.44 -9.85
C ALA A 202 -12.04 -13.05 -9.19
N CYS A 203 -11.14 -12.17 -9.65
CA CYS A 203 -11.05 -10.80 -9.14
C CYS A 203 -11.94 -9.79 -9.88
N ALA A 204 -12.74 -10.25 -10.86
CA ALA A 204 -13.65 -9.46 -11.67
C ALA A 204 -13.01 -8.17 -12.22
N CYS A 205 -11.75 -8.24 -12.65
CA CYS A 205 -10.99 -7.06 -13.06
C CYS A 205 -11.20 -6.67 -14.52
N GLN A 206 -11.82 -7.52 -15.33
CA GLN A 206 -11.88 -7.33 -16.78
C GLN A 206 -12.60 -6.04 -17.21
N SER A 207 -13.63 -5.61 -16.47
CA SER A 207 -14.38 -4.39 -16.78
C SER A 207 -13.57 -3.09 -16.64
N TYR A 208 -12.42 -3.12 -15.98
CA TYR A 208 -11.58 -1.93 -15.75
C TYR A 208 -10.56 -1.67 -16.86
N PHE A 209 -10.35 -2.63 -17.76
CA PHE A 209 -9.34 -2.53 -18.82
C PHE A 209 -10.01 -2.49 -20.21
N ASP A 210 -9.43 -1.73 -21.13
CA ASP A 210 -9.82 -1.72 -22.55
C ASP A 210 -9.37 -2.99 -23.25
N ALA A 211 -8.28 -3.59 -22.79
CA ALA A 211 -7.75 -4.83 -23.31
C ALA A 211 -7.04 -5.66 -22.23
N ILE A 212 -6.97 -6.98 -22.45
CA ILE A 212 -6.23 -7.90 -21.60
C ILE A 212 -5.37 -8.80 -22.47
N VAL A 213 -4.08 -8.84 -22.17
CA VAL A 213 -3.09 -9.67 -22.84
C VAL A 213 -2.50 -10.65 -21.82
N VAL A 214 -2.64 -11.94 -22.13
CA VAL A 214 -2.09 -13.04 -21.31
C VAL A 214 -0.90 -13.64 -22.04
N GLY A 215 0.27 -13.69 -21.39
CA GLY A 215 1.52 -14.15 -21.98
C GLY A 215 1.44 -15.57 -22.55
N GLY A 216 0.79 -16.51 -21.85
CA GLY A 216 0.58 -17.87 -22.34
C GLY A 216 -0.37 -18.01 -23.54
N GLU A 217 -0.96 -16.91 -24.02
CA GLU A 217 -1.71 -16.85 -25.29
C GLU A 217 -0.85 -16.27 -26.44
N GLN A 218 0.36 -15.81 -26.15
CA GLN A 218 1.29 -15.16 -27.07
C GLN A 218 2.49 -16.05 -27.37
N LYS A 219 3.27 -15.69 -28.40
CA LYS A 219 4.50 -16.42 -28.76
C LYS A 219 5.59 -16.28 -27.71
N GLU A 220 5.70 -15.09 -27.13
CA GLU A 220 6.63 -14.75 -26.08
C GLU A 220 5.90 -13.92 -25.02
N GLU A 221 6.37 -14.01 -23.77
CA GLU A 221 5.85 -13.21 -22.65
C GLU A 221 6.87 -12.16 -22.20
N LYS A 222 6.53 -11.34 -21.20
CA LYS A 222 7.48 -10.34 -20.66
C LYS A 222 8.74 -11.06 -20.16
N PRO A 223 9.96 -10.57 -20.44
CA PRO A 223 10.30 -9.23 -20.93
C PRO A 223 10.50 -9.10 -22.45
N ALA A 224 10.02 -10.06 -23.27
CA ALA A 224 10.17 -9.95 -24.71
C ALA A 224 9.41 -8.71 -25.23
N PRO A 225 10.02 -7.84 -26.06
CA PRO A 225 9.36 -6.62 -26.53
C PRO A 225 8.17 -6.90 -27.45
N SER A 226 8.12 -8.08 -28.09
CA SER A 226 7.05 -8.50 -28.99
C SER A 226 5.66 -8.44 -28.36
N ILE A 227 5.51 -8.82 -27.09
CA ILE A 227 4.21 -8.76 -26.39
C ILE A 227 3.77 -7.32 -26.06
N PHE A 228 4.72 -6.41 -25.88
CA PHE A 228 4.43 -4.99 -25.67
C PHE A 228 4.03 -4.31 -26.98
N TYR A 229 4.68 -4.65 -28.10
CA TYR A 229 4.27 -4.16 -29.42
C TYR A 229 2.86 -4.66 -29.78
N TYR A 230 2.58 -5.94 -29.55
CA TYR A 230 1.22 -6.48 -29.70
C TYR A 230 0.20 -5.72 -28.84
N SER A 231 0.57 -5.37 -27.60
CA SER A 231 -0.28 -4.59 -26.70
C SER A 231 -0.53 -3.16 -27.21
N CYS A 232 0.49 -2.53 -27.79
CA CYS A 232 0.40 -1.21 -28.41
C CYS A 232 -0.53 -1.25 -29.64
N ASP A 233 -0.35 -2.25 -30.51
CA ASP A 233 -1.18 -2.46 -31.71
C ASP A 233 -2.65 -2.67 -31.34
N LEU A 234 -2.93 -3.44 -30.28
CA LEU A 234 -4.29 -3.71 -29.80
C LEU A 234 -5.01 -2.43 -29.30
N LEU A 235 -4.25 -1.47 -28.78
CA LEU A 235 -4.77 -0.18 -28.32
C LEU A 235 -4.66 0.94 -29.38
N GLY A 236 -3.96 0.70 -30.49
CA GLY A 236 -3.73 1.70 -31.54
C GLY A 236 -2.82 2.86 -31.11
N VAL A 237 -1.79 2.59 -30.30
CA VAL A 237 -0.86 3.60 -29.76
C VAL A 237 0.59 3.24 -30.06
N GLN A 238 1.53 4.18 -29.90
CA GLN A 238 2.96 3.89 -30.06
C GLN A 238 3.59 3.48 -28.71
N PRO A 239 4.71 2.74 -28.71
CA PRO A 239 5.46 2.43 -27.49
C PRO A 239 5.81 3.70 -26.67
N GLY A 240 6.20 4.76 -27.35
CA GLY A 240 6.53 6.07 -26.74
C GLY A 240 5.36 6.79 -26.07
N ASP A 241 4.13 6.30 -26.22
CA ASP A 241 2.93 6.82 -25.55
C ASP A 241 2.52 5.97 -24.34
N CYS A 242 3.20 4.85 -24.10
CA CYS A 242 2.80 3.84 -23.12
C CYS A 242 3.66 3.89 -21.85
N VAL A 243 3.05 3.59 -20.71
CA VAL A 243 3.75 3.44 -19.42
C VAL A 243 3.49 2.02 -18.90
N MET A 244 4.57 1.27 -18.62
CA MET A 244 4.45 -0.04 -17.97
C MET A 244 4.53 0.10 -16.45
N VAL A 245 3.56 -0.46 -15.74
CA VAL A 245 3.55 -0.53 -14.28
C VAL A 245 3.57 -1.99 -13.85
N GLY A 246 4.52 -2.35 -12.98
CA GLY A 246 4.63 -3.71 -12.46
C GLY A 246 5.54 -3.81 -11.24
N ASP A 247 5.54 -4.96 -10.60
CA ASP A 247 6.30 -5.22 -9.37
C ASP A 247 7.59 -6.02 -9.62
N THR A 248 7.77 -6.58 -10.82
CA THR A 248 8.91 -7.45 -11.13
C THR A 248 9.89 -6.77 -12.09
N LEU A 249 11.13 -6.56 -11.66
CA LEU A 249 12.14 -5.85 -12.43
C LEU A 249 12.48 -6.58 -13.74
N GLU A 250 12.70 -7.88 -13.66
CA GLU A 250 13.22 -8.71 -14.75
C GLU A 250 12.19 -8.95 -15.87
N THR A 251 10.90 -8.77 -15.60
CA THR A 251 9.82 -8.97 -16.57
C THR A 251 9.16 -7.65 -16.93
N ASP A 252 8.52 -6.96 -15.99
CA ASP A 252 7.74 -5.75 -16.25
C ASP A 252 8.63 -4.60 -16.67
N ILE A 253 9.66 -4.32 -15.87
CA ILE A 253 10.53 -3.15 -16.08
C ILE A 253 11.47 -3.40 -17.25
N GLN A 254 12.19 -4.53 -17.25
CA GLN A 254 13.05 -4.89 -18.38
C GLN A 254 12.26 -4.98 -19.68
N GLY A 255 11.03 -5.51 -19.65
CA GLY A 255 10.18 -5.58 -20.83
C GLY A 255 9.77 -4.21 -21.36
N GLY A 256 9.36 -3.29 -20.48
CA GLY A 256 9.07 -1.91 -20.87
C GLY A 256 10.29 -1.16 -21.41
N LEU A 257 11.48 -1.41 -20.85
CA LEU A 257 12.74 -0.87 -21.37
C LEU A 257 13.07 -1.46 -22.76
N ASN A 258 12.95 -2.77 -22.93
CA ASN A 258 13.20 -3.46 -24.20
C ASN A 258 12.29 -2.94 -25.33
N ALA A 259 11.04 -2.64 -24.99
CA ALA A 259 10.05 -2.14 -25.94
C ALA A 259 10.17 -0.64 -26.24
N GLY A 260 11.02 0.09 -25.51
CA GLY A 260 11.16 1.54 -25.67
C GLY A 260 9.91 2.32 -25.24
N LEU A 261 9.28 1.90 -24.15
CA LEU A 261 8.09 2.58 -23.62
C LEU A 261 8.43 3.97 -23.07
N LYS A 262 7.43 4.87 -23.02
CA LYS A 262 7.57 6.23 -22.47
C LYS A 262 8.21 6.24 -21.09
N ALA A 263 7.75 5.34 -20.22
CA ALA A 263 8.27 5.16 -18.87
C ALA A 263 7.98 3.75 -18.33
N THR A 264 8.72 3.39 -17.29
CA THR A 264 8.53 2.17 -16.50
C THR A 264 8.42 2.55 -15.03
N VAL A 265 7.40 2.07 -14.36
CA VAL A 265 7.10 2.35 -12.96
C VAL A 265 7.17 1.05 -12.16
N TRP A 266 8.12 0.97 -11.25
CA TRP A 266 8.30 -0.18 -10.38
C TRP A 266 7.55 -0.02 -9.06
N ILE A 267 6.65 -0.95 -8.77
CA ILE A 267 5.96 -1.03 -7.47
C ILE A 267 6.87 -1.78 -6.49
N ASN A 268 7.64 -1.03 -5.71
CA ASN A 268 8.52 -1.55 -4.67
C ASN A 268 7.87 -1.47 -3.29
N LYS A 269 6.82 -2.28 -3.08
CA LYS A 269 6.05 -2.30 -1.81
C LYS A 269 6.92 -2.59 -0.58
N ASN A 270 8.02 -3.33 -0.77
CA ASN A 270 8.89 -3.78 0.32
C ASN A 270 10.13 -2.91 0.53
N GLY A 271 10.33 -1.85 -0.27
CA GLY A 271 11.53 -1.00 -0.17
C GLY A 271 12.83 -1.77 -0.40
N VAL A 272 12.79 -2.83 -1.21
CA VAL A 272 13.98 -3.64 -1.52
C VAL A 272 14.94 -2.80 -2.33
N VAL A 273 16.21 -2.78 -1.93
CA VAL A 273 17.26 -2.16 -2.72
C VAL A 273 17.65 -3.13 -3.84
N PRO A 274 17.44 -2.78 -5.13
CA PRO A 274 17.80 -3.66 -6.23
C PRO A 274 19.33 -3.85 -6.30
N LEU A 275 19.75 -5.01 -6.81
CA LEU A 275 21.17 -5.26 -7.08
C LEU A 275 21.67 -4.30 -8.16
N LYS A 276 22.96 -3.94 -8.13
CA LYS A 276 23.56 -3.02 -9.12
C LYS A 276 23.37 -3.45 -10.59
N SER A 277 23.22 -4.74 -10.86
CA SER A 277 23.01 -5.30 -12.19
C SER A 277 21.54 -5.39 -12.61
N SER A 278 20.60 -4.93 -11.77
CA SER A 278 19.18 -5.05 -12.06
C SER A 278 18.71 -3.98 -13.05
N PRO A 279 17.60 -4.23 -13.78
CA PRO A 279 16.96 -3.22 -14.61
C PRO A 279 16.66 -1.95 -13.81
N THR A 280 16.96 -0.78 -14.37
CA THR A 280 16.70 0.51 -13.71
C THR A 280 15.36 1.08 -14.19
N PRO A 281 14.32 1.13 -13.34
CA PRO A 281 13.05 1.75 -13.72
C PRO A 281 13.18 3.27 -13.79
N HIS A 282 12.31 3.91 -14.57
CA HIS A 282 12.24 5.38 -14.62
C HIS A 282 11.70 5.97 -13.30
N TYR A 283 10.75 5.26 -12.68
CA TYR A 283 10.10 5.66 -11.44
C TYR A 283 9.92 4.47 -10.49
N ILE A 284 9.92 4.77 -9.19
CA ILE A 284 9.68 3.79 -8.13
C ILE A 284 8.57 4.34 -7.23
N VAL A 285 7.55 3.53 -6.98
CA VAL A 285 6.44 3.85 -6.06
C VAL A 285 6.25 2.74 -5.05
N SER A 286 5.67 3.05 -3.89
CA SER A 286 5.37 2.04 -2.87
C SER A 286 4.03 1.35 -3.09
N SER A 287 3.12 2.01 -3.82
CA SER A 287 1.76 1.56 -4.10
C SER A 287 1.31 1.98 -5.49
N VAL A 288 0.45 1.18 -6.11
CA VAL A 288 -0.23 1.52 -7.37
C VAL A 288 -1.10 2.78 -7.23
N LEU A 289 -1.57 3.09 -6.02
CA LEU A 289 -2.41 4.26 -5.75
C LEU A 289 -1.66 5.60 -5.93
N GLU A 290 -0.33 5.56 -6.06
CA GLU A 290 0.48 6.75 -6.34
C GLU A 290 0.51 7.09 -7.85
N LEU A 291 0.02 6.19 -8.71
CA LEU A 291 0.06 6.35 -10.17
C LEU A 291 -0.65 7.61 -10.68
N PRO A 292 -1.85 8.01 -10.22
CA PRO A 292 -2.52 9.17 -10.80
C PRO A 292 -1.69 10.46 -10.70
N ALA A 293 -1.10 10.71 -9.52
CA ALA A 293 -0.22 11.86 -9.32
C ALA A 293 1.06 11.75 -10.16
N LEU A 294 1.63 10.55 -10.27
CA LEU A 294 2.83 10.31 -11.06
C LEU A 294 2.58 10.54 -12.56
N LEU A 295 1.50 10.01 -13.12
CA LEU A 295 1.15 10.17 -14.55
C LEU A 295 0.96 11.65 -14.91
N HIS A 296 0.26 12.41 -14.07
CA HIS A 296 0.12 13.86 -14.26
C HIS A 296 1.50 14.56 -14.28
N SER A 297 2.46 14.12 -13.48
CA SER A 297 3.81 14.70 -13.48
C SER A 297 4.64 14.34 -14.72
N ILE A 298 4.40 13.16 -15.31
CA ILE A 298 5.08 12.71 -16.53
C ILE A 298 4.65 13.57 -17.70
N ASP A 299 3.35 13.85 -17.83
CA ASP A 299 2.84 14.65 -18.94
C ASP A 299 3.30 16.12 -18.86
N CYS A 300 3.38 16.70 -17.65
CA CYS A 300 3.91 18.05 -17.47
C CYS A 300 5.40 18.19 -17.90
N LYS A 301 6.21 17.14 -17.78
CA LYS A 301 7.64 17.19 -18.19
C LYS A 301 7.81 17.23 -19.71
N VAL A 302 6.88 16.62 -20.46
CA VAL A 302 6.94 16.60 -21.93
C VAL A 302 6.60 17.97 -22.50
N SER A 303 5.63 18.68 -21.92
CA SER A 303 5.20 20.02 -22.38
C SER A 303 6.23 21.14 -22.18
N VAL A 304 7.27 20.94 -21.36
CA VAL A 304 8.32 21.95 -21.09
C VAL A 304 9.54 21.77 -22.01
N SER A 305 9.58 20.66 -22.77
CA SER A 305 10.74 20.28 -23.61
C SER A 305 10.54 20.54 -25.10
N THR A 306 9.41 21.13 -25.49
CA THR A 306 9.03 21.55 -26.86
C THR A 306 8.97 23.06 -26.95
#